data_AF-D9SLK9-F1
#
_entry.id   AF-D9SLK9-F1
#
_cell.length_a   1.000
_cell.length_b   1.000
_cell.length_c   1.000
_cell.angle_alpha   90.00
_cell.angle_beta   90.00
_cell.angle_gamma   90.00
#
_symmetry.space_group_name_H-M   'P 1'
#
loop_
_entity.id
_entity.type
_entity.pdbx_description
1 polymer ?
#
loop_
_entity_poly.entity_id
_entity_poly.type
_entity_poly.pdbx_seq_one_letter_code
_entity_poly.pdbx_strand_id
1 'polypeptide(L)'
;MRFPSREIVEQVRKEYPVGTRVELVQMDDFQAPPIGTKGTVRGVDDTASIMVSWDNGSGLNVVYGEDACRKLDSVKIICYGKEETWDSRKEAADFYLRAIAGSEGSECERYTKIYTELLMGLTTCTDEE
;
A
#
# COMPACT_ATOMS: atom_id res chain seq x y z
N MET A 1 -6.12 -1.34 -30.00
CA MET A 1 -5.56 -0.62 -28.83
C MET A 1 -4.69 0.53 -29.32
N ARG A 2 -4.84 1.73 -28.77
CA ARG A 2 -3.94 2.85 -29.05
C ARG A 2 -2.93 2.88 -27.90
N PHE A 3 -1.66 2.65 -28.20
CA PHE A 3 -0.62 2.64 -27.16
C PHE A 3 -0.51 4.02 -26.50
N PRO A 4 -0.38 4.09 -25.15
CA PRO A 4 -0.17 5.35 -24.46
C PRO A 4 1.16 5.99 -24.87
N SER A 5 1.26 7.32 -24.75
CA SER A 5 2.53 8.01 -25.01
C SER A 5 3.56 7.65 -23.94
N ARG A 6 4.85 7.84 -24.27
CA ARG A 6 5.93 7.64 -23.31
C ARG A 6 5.75 8.49 -22.06
N GLU A 7 5.20 9.71 -22.17
CA GLU A 7 4.96 10.55 -20.99
C GLU A 7 3.91 9.93 -20.06
N ILE A 8 2.85 9.32 -20.61
CA ILE A 8 1.83 8.62 -19.82
C ILE A 8 2.44 7.43 -19.08
N VAL A 9 3.22 6.59 -19.78
CA VAL A 9 3.88 5.43 -19.16
C VAL A 9 4.78 5.87 -18.00
N GLU A 10 5.57 6.93 -18.19
CA GLU A 10 6.43 7.48 -17.14
C GLU A 10 5.64 8.12 -15.99
N GLN A 11 4.47 8.71 -16.26
CA GLN A 11 3.58 9.21 -15.21
C GLN A 11 3.03 8.07 -14.37
N VAL A 12 2.54 6.99 -14.98
CA VAL A 12 2.02 5.81 -14.26
C VAL A 12 3.12 5.15 -13.44
N ARG A 13 4.35 5.05 -13.97
CA ARG A 13 5.52 4.57 -13.21
C ARG A 13 5.82 5.38 -11.95
N LYS A 14 5.73 6.71 -12.04
CA LYS A 14 5.92 7.60 -10.89
C LYS A 14 4.77 7.49 -9.90
N GLU A 15 3.56 7.28 -10.39
CA GLU A 15 2.38 7.18 -9.54
C GLU A 15 2.34 5.85 -8.79
N TYR A 16 2.73 4.75 -9.45
CA TYR A 16 2.74 3.37 -8.95
C TYR A 16 4.16 2.78 -8.98
N PRO A 17 5.07 3.26 -8.12
CA PRO A 17 6.39 2.65 -7.99
C PRO A 17 6.31 1.23 -7.44
N VAL A 18 7.35 0.43 -7.67
CA VAL A 18 7.47 -0.93 -7.12
C VAL A 18 7.33 -0.91 -5.60
N GLY A 19 6.56 -1.84 -5.05
CA GLY A 19 6.26 -1.93 -3.61
C GLY A 19 5.01 -1.16 -3.18
N THR A 20 4.41 -0.35 -4.05
CA THR A 20 3.13 0.32 -3.76
C THR A 20 2.03 -0.69 -3.47
N ARG A 21 1.29 -0.50 -2.38
CA ARG A 21 0.08 -1.26 -2.07
C ARG A 21 -1.11 -0.69 -2.82
N VAL A 22 -1.85 -1.58 -3.47
CA VAL A 22 -3.03 -1.23 -4.26
C VAL A 22 -4.20 -2.14 -3.94
N GLU A 23 -5.40 -1.66 -4.21
CA GLU A 23 -6.64 -2.42 -4.13
C GLU A 23 -7.35 -2.39 -5.48
N LEU A 24 -7.85 -3.54 -5.94
CA LEU A 24 -8.62 -3.64 -7.17
C LEU A 24 -9.97 -2.94 -7.01
N VAL A 25 -10.28 -2.02 -7.91
CA VAL A 25 -11.54 -1.27 -7.94
C VAL A 25 -12.44 -1.76 -9.08
N GLN A 26 -11.85 -2.08 -10.23
CA GLN A 26 -12.58 -2.54 -11.41
C GLN A 26 -11.67 -3.37 -12.31
N MET A 27 -12.20 -4.49 -12.79
CA MET A 27 -11.62 -5.31 -13.85
C MET A 27 -12.74 -6.18 -14.43
N ASP A 28 -12.96 -6.07 -15.74
CA ASP A 28 -14.02 -6.81 -16.44
C ASP A 28 -13.44 -8.03 -17.15
N ASP A 29 -12.97 -8.99 -16.36
CA ASP A 29 -12.42 -10.26 -16.82
C ASP A 29 -12.98 -11.40 -15.96
N PHE A 30 -13.29 -12.55 -16.58
CA PHE A 30 -13.82 -13.72 -15.85
C PHE A 30 -12.84 -14.28 -14.81
N GLN A 31 -11.54 -14.10 -15.02
CA GLN A 31 -10.47 -14.52 -14.12
C GLN A 31 -10.03 -13.40 -13.18
N ALA A 32 -10.70 -12.24 -13.20
CA ALA A 32 -10.39 -11.12 -12.32
C ALA A 32 -10.40 -11.55 -10.85
N PRO A 33 -9.44 -11.08 -10.04
CA PRO A 33 -9.58 -11.24 -8.60
C PRO A 33 -10.81 -10.46 -8.12
N PRO A 34 -11.44 -10.85 -7.00
CA PRO A 34 -12.59 -10.12 -6.47
C PRO A 34 -12.27 -8.62 -6.26
N ILE A 35 -13.24 -7.74 -6.53
CA ILE A 35 -13.10 -6.32 -6.20
C ILE A 35 -12.80 -6.16 -4.70
N GLY A 36 -11.88 -5.26 -4.36
CA GLY A 36 -11.34 -5.12 -3.01
C GLY A 36 -10.14 -6.02 -2.72
N THR A 37 -9.76 -6.92 -3.64
CA THR A 37 -8.51 -7.68 -3.49
C THR A 37 -7.33 -6.72 -3.49
N LYS A 38 -6.43 -6.91 -2.54
CA LYS A 38 -5.23 -6.09 -2.40
C LYS A 38 -4.03 -6.76 -3.05
N GLY A 39 -3.03 -5.96 -3.40
CA GLY A 39 -1.82 -6.45 -4.05
C GLY A 39 -0.69 -5.45 -3.98
N THR A 40 0.50 -5.91 -4.35
CA THR A 40 1.72 -5.12 -4.35
C THR A 40 2.22 -4.93 -5.78
N VAL A 41 2.45 -3.67 -6.17
CA VAL A 41 2.98 -3.33 -7.50
C VAL A 41 4.39 -3.91 -7.67
N ARG A 42 4.60 -4.65 -8.76
CA ARG A 42 5.90 -5.19 -9.19
C ARG A 42 6.58 -4.34 -10.26
N GLY A 43 5.80 -3.52 -10.97
CA GLY A 43 6.30 -2.59 -11.98
C GLY A 43 5.20 -2.12 -12.92
N VAL A 44 5.58 -1.34 -13.92
CA VAL A 44 4.68 -0.84 -14.98
C VAL A 44 5.34 -1.10 -16.32
N ASP A 45 4.63 -1.78 -17.21
CA ASP A 45 5.13 -2.15 -18.54
C ASP A 45 5.10 -0.98 -19.54
N ASP A 46 5.46 -1.24 -20.80
CA ASP A 46 5.50 -0.25 -21.89
C ASP A 46 4.10 0.12 -22.42
N THR A 47 3.06 -0.60 -22.00
CA THR A 47 1.64 -0.31 -22.27
C THR A 47 0.98 0.49 -21.15
N ALA A 48 1.77 0.95 -20.16
CA ALA A 48 1.31 1.57 -18.93
C ALA A 48 0.47 0.64 -18.02
N SER A 49 0.45 -0.66 -18.27
CA SER A 49 -0.25 -1.62 -17.41
C SER A 49 0.54 -1.84 -16.13
N ILE A 50 -0.17 -1.86 -15.00
CA ILE A 50 0.44 -2.03 -13.68
C ILE A 50 0.51 -3.53 -13.39
N MET A 51 1.73 -4.04 -13.24
CA MET A 51 1.98 -5.42 -12.84
C MET A 51 1.79 -5.53 -11.33
N VAL A 52 0.83 -6.33 -10.89
CA VAL A 52 0.48 -6.47 -9.47
C VAL A 52 0.66 -7.92 -9.03
N SER A 53 1.33 -8.12 -7.90
CA SER A 53 1.27 -9.38 -7.17
C SER A 53 0.06 -9.32 -6.25
N TRP A 54 -1.07 -9.89 -6.67
CA TRP A 54 -2.29 -9.90 -5.87
C TRP A 54 -2.15 -10.86 -4.69
N ASP A 55 -2.69 -10.49 -3.53
CA ASP A 55 -2.55 -11.27 -2.29
C ASP A 55 -3.30 -12.62 -2.38
N ASN A 56 -4.28 -12.72 -3.28
CA ASN A 56 -4.99 -13.98 -3.57
C ASN A 56 -4.24 -14.89 -4.57
N GLY A 57 -3.05 -14.48 -5.03
CA GLY A 57 -2.23 -15.22 -5.99
C GLY A 57 -2.57 -14.99 -7.46
N SER A 58 -3.51 -14.09 -7.79
CA SER A 58 -3.77 -13.72 -9.19
C SER A 58 -2.53 -13.09 -9.85
N GLY A 59 -2.32 -13.40 -11.12
CA GLY A 59 -1.24 -12.86 -11.94
C GLY A 59 -1.70 -11.81 -12.96
N LEU A 60 -2.95 -11.36 -12.90
CA LEU A 60 -3.49 -10.36 -13.83
C LEU A 60 -2.91 -8.97 -13.55
N ASN A 61 -2.58 -8.26 -14.63
CA ASN A 61 -2.16 -6.86 -14.56
C ASN A 61 -3.39 -5.95 -14.56
N VAL A 62 -3.23 -4.72 -14.08
CA VAL A 62 -4.24 -3.65 -14.23
C VAL A 62 -3.95 -2.92 -15.54
N VAL A 63 -4.78 -3.16 -16.56
CA VAL A 63 -4.61 -2.61 -17.90
C VAL A 63 -4.98 -1.12 -17.91
N TYR A 64 -4.07 -0.28 -18.42
CA TYR A 64 -4.28 1.16 -18.48
C TYR A 64 -5.49 1.52 -19.36
N GLY A 65 -6.47 2.21 -18.75
CA GLY A 65 -7.68 2.67 -19.45
C GLY A 65 -8.80 1.64 -19.57
N GLU A 66 -8.58 0.41 -19.09
CA GLU A 66 -9.61 -0.65 -19.05
C GLU A 66 -9.92 -1.06 -17.61
N ASP A 67 -8.89 -1.26 -16.79
CA ASP A 67 -9.00 -1.63 -15.40
C ASP A 67 -8.74 -0.44 -14.48
N ALA A 68 -9.15 -0.56 -13.21
CA ALA A 68 -8.89 0.43 -12.18
C ALA A 68 -8.42 -0.21 -10.88
N CYS A 69 -7.33 0.33 -10.34
CA CYS A 69 -6.91 0.10 -8.96
C CYS A 69 -6.72 1.44 -8.25
N ARG A 70 -6.74 1.41 -6.92
CA ARG A 70 -6.45 2.58 -6.09
C ARG A 70 -5.22 2.31 -5.23
N LYS A 71 -4.42 3.34 -5.01
CA LYS A 71 -3.33 3.29 -4.03
C LYS A 71 -3.88 3.27 -2.62
N LEU A 72 -3.26 2.45 -1.80
CA LEU A 72 -3.49 2.39 -0.37
C LEU A 72 -2.48 3.32 0.33
N ASP A 73 -2.91 4.01 1.38
CA ASP A 73 -2.01 4.77 2.27
C ASP A 73 -1.32 3.79 3.22
N SER A 74 -0.51 2.91 2.65
CA SER A 74 0.15 1.85 3.38
C SER A 74 1.35 2.35 4.15
N VAL A 75 1.54 1.82 5.35
CA VAL A 75 2.65 2.15 6.23
C VAL A 75 3.33 0.89 6.71
N LYS A 76 4.66 0.89 6.71
CA LYS A 76 5.47 -0.14 7.34
C LYS A 76 5.73 0.27 8.78
N ILE A 77 5.51 -0.63 9.73
CA ILE A 77 5.72 -0.37 11.15
C ILE A 77 6.66 -1.43 11.70
N ILE A 78 7.70 -0.99 12.40
CA ILE A 78 8.64 -1.83 13.12
C ILE A 78 8.43 -1.56 14.60
N CYS A 79 7.89 -2.54 15.32
CA CYS A 79 7.65 -2.41 16.76
C CYS A 79 8.22 -3.64 17.45
N TYR A 80 9.06 -3.47 18.47
CA TYR A 80 9.75 -4.59 19.14
C TYR A 80 10.54 -5.49 18.17
N GLY A 81 11.14 -4.89 17.14
CA GLY A 81 11.86 -5.61 16.08
C GLY A 81 10.98 -6.43 15.14
N LYS A 82 9.64 -6.39 15.28
CA LYS A 82 8.69 -7.03 14.38
C LYS A 82 8.25 -6.03 13.31
N GLU A 83 8.49 -6.38 12.05
CA GLU A 83 8.01 -5.63 10.89
C GLU A 83 6.59 -6.07 10.49
N GLU A 84 5.70 -5.11 10.30
CA GLU A 84 4.34 -5.32 9.80
C GLU A 84 3.98 -4.22 8.80
N THR A 85 3.31 -4.61 7.71
CA THR A 85 2.79 -3.65 6.72
C THR A 85 1.29 -3.50 6.91
N TRP A 86 0.85 -2.27 7.11
CA TRP A 86 -0.55 -1.91 7.22
C TRP A 86 -1.01 -1.29 5.91
N ASP A 87 -2.15 -1.72 5.39
CA ASP A 87 -2.74 -1.17 4.16
C ASP A 87 -3.42 0.19 4.39
N SER A 88 -3.53 0.64 5.65
CA SER A 88 -4.18 1.91 6.02
C SER A 88 -3.48 2.54 7.21
N ARG A 89 -2.84 3.70 6.98
CA ARG A 89 -2.26 4.55 8.03
C ARG A 89 -3.29 4.89 9.11
N LYS A 90 -4.54 5.14 8.72
CA LYS A 90 -5.61 5.47 9.67
C LYS A 90 -5.89 4.31 10.60
N GLU A 91 -6.02 3.09 10.07
CA GLU A 91 -6.25 1.90 10.89
C GLU A 91 -5.06 1.61 11.81
N ALA A 92 -3.84 1.80 11.32
CA ALA A 92 -2.64 1.71 12.14
C ALA A 92 -2.64 2.77 13.26
N ALA A 93 -2.94 4.02 12.94
CA ALA A 93 -3.00 5.11 13.93
C ALA A 93 -4.07 4.84 15.00
N ASP A 94 -5.25 4.38 14.61
CA ASP A 94 -6.32 4.00 15.55
C ASP A 94 -5.89 2.84 16.46
N PHE A 95 -5.14 1.87 15.93
CA PHE A 95 -4.57 0.77 16.72
C PHE A 95 -3.57 1.28 17.76
N TYR A 96 -2.58 2.07 17.34
CA TYR A 96 -1.55 2.58 18.25
C TYR A 96 -2.13 3.57 19.28
N LEU A 97 -3.13 4.37 18.91
CA LEU A 97 -3.84 5.23 19.86
C LEU A 97 -4.51 4.43 20.98
N ARG A 98 -5.17 3.31 20.64
CA ARG A 98 -5.77 2.41 21.63
C ARG A 98 -4.70 1.72 22.48
N ALA A 99 -3.59 1.31 21.86
CA ALA A 99 -2.48 0.70 22.56
C ALA A 99 -1.87 1.65 23.61
N ILE A 100 -1.68 2.94 23.26
CA ILE A 100 -1.24 4.00 24.18
C ILE A 100 -2.19 4.14 25.36
N ALA A 101 -3.50 4.15 25.11
CA ALA A 101 -4.51 4.28 26.17
C ALA A 101 -4.57 3.07 27.12
N GLY A 102 -4.05 1.91 26.70
CA GLY A 102 -4.05 0.67 27.45
C GLY A 102 -2.69 0.27 28.04
N SER A 103 -1.64 1.08 27.85
CA SER A 103 -0.28 0.78 28.30
C SER A 103 0.31 1.89 29.17
N GLU A 104 1.40 1.58 29.87
CA GLU A 104 2.11 2.50 30.74
C GLU A 104 3.65 2.34 30.57
N GLY A 105 4.42 3.29 31.11
CA GLY A 105 5.88 3.25 31.11
C GLY A 105 6.48 3.18 29.70
N SER A 106 7.55 2.39 29.55
CA SER A 106 8.33 2.31 28.30
C SER A 106 7.55 1.76 27.10
N GLU A 107 6.48 0.98 27.33
CA GLU A 107 5.61 0.51 26.25
C GLU A 107 4.77 1.66 25.67
N CYS A 108 4.19 2.49 26.53
CA CYS A 108 3.42 3.67 26.14
C CYS A 108 4.29 4.66 25.34
N GLU A 109 5.55 4.86 25.74
CA GLU A 109 6.52 5.72 25.05
C GLU A 109 6.81 5.21 23.62
N ARG A 110 7.04 3.90 23.46
CA ARG A 110 7.27 3.27 22.15
C ARG A 110 6.08 3.45 21.20
N TYR A 111 4.87 3.15 21.67
CA TYR A 111 3.66 3.33 20.87
C TYR A 111 3.41 4.80 20.52
N THR A 112 3.71 5.72 21.43
CA THR A 112 3.60 7.16 21.19
C THR A 112 4.55 7.63 20.09
N LYS A 113 5.78 7.11 20.03
CA LYS A 113 6.72 7.40 18.94
C LYS A 113 6.14 6.96 17.59
N ILE A 114 5.75 5.69 17.46
CA ILE A 114 5.15 5.16 16.23
C ILE A 114 3.92 5.98 15.82
N TYR A 115 3.02 6.27 16.76
CA TYR A 115 1.83 7.08 16.51
C TYR A 115 2.18 8.49 15.98
N THR A 116 3.20 9.12 16.57
CA THR A 116 3.67 10.45 16.13
C THR A 116 4.21 10.38 14.70
N GLU A 117 5.02 9.36 14.40
CA GLU A 117 5.58 9.16 13.06
C GLU A 117 4.49 8.90 12.00
N LEU A 118 3.45 8.15 12.36
CA LEU A 118 2.27 7.95 11.52
C LEU A 118 1.57 9.28 11.20
N LEU A 119 1.38 10.14 12.20
CA LEU A 119 0.78 11.48 12.00
C LEU A 119 1.66 12.41 11.18
N MET A 120 2.99 12.26 11.26
CA MET A 120 3.95 13.03 10.47
C MET A 120 3.98 12.65 8.98
N GLY A 121 3.22 11.63 8.56
CA GLY A 121 3.19 11.24 7.16
C GLY A 121 4.29 10.24 6.76
N LEU A 122 5.07 9.72 7.72
CA LEU A 122 6.15 8.77 7.42
C LEU A 122 5.59 7.46 6.84
N THR A 123 6.28 6.89 5.85
CA THR A 123 5.91 5.61 5.22
C THR A 123 6.49 4.42 5.96
N THR A 124 7.48 4.65 6.82
CA THR A 124 8.08 3.66 7.71
C THR A 124 8.19 4.27 9.09
N CYS A 125 7.57 3.62 10.07
CA CYS A 125 7.56 4.07 11.46
C CYS A 125 8.23 3.02 12.35
N THR A 126 8.98 3.43 13.37
CA THR A 126 9.76 2.54 14.23
C THR A 126 9.75 2.98 15.69
N ASP A 127 9.79 2.02 16.63
CA ASP A 127 10.00 2.31 18.05
C ASP A 127 11.49 2.42 18.44
N GLU A 128 12.41 2.10 17.53
CA GLU A 128 13.86 2.24 17.71
C GLU A 128 14.32 3.68 17.47
N GLU A 129 15.36 4.16 18.19
CA GLU A 129 15.93 5.51 18.07
C GLU A 129 16.39 5.90 16.65
#